data_AF-A0A0A1TL40-F1
#
_entry.id   AF-A0A0A1TL40-F1
#
_cell.length_a   1.000
_cell.length_b   1.000
_cell.length_c   1.000
_cell.angle_alpha   90.00
_cell.angle_beta   90.00
_cell.angle_gamma   90.00
#
_symmetry.space_group_name_H-M   'P 1'
#
loop_
_entity.id
_entity.type
_entity.pdbx_description
1 polymer ?
#
loop_
_entity_poly.entity_id
_entity_poly.type
_entity_poly.pdbx_seq_one_letter_code
_entity_poly.pdbx_strand_id
1 'polypeptide(L)'
;MDSGVGCDEIGHLEDYKYYMTEDMQRDAGLCIDGRAYFLVTPADNESGVLGVPGSEGWENELTYGRRFDLLSGTSELRKDKGYFGVKFDDMVKGSLETFRANGNKNVGYRNSELNGADFLRDAEHMDLGIAGFYRLPVCSHTEAHKNWNDDNRDVSSQNYPCNS
;
A
#
# COMPACT_ATOMS: atom_id res chain seq x y z
N MET A 1 0.26 -0.05 2.75
CA MET A 1 0.30 -1.21 3.67
C MET A 1 1.44 -1.04 4.66
N ASP A 2 1.15 -1.13 5.96
CA ASP A 2 2.15 -1.25 7.02
C ASP A 2 2.58 -2.71 7.13
N SER A 3 3.89 -2.95 7.05
CA SER A 3 4.42 -4.31 7.12
C SER A 3 4.55 -4.85 8.55
N GLY A 4 4.59 -3.97 9.55
CA GLY A 4 4.92 -4.34 10.92
C GLY A 4 6.38 -4.73 11.15
N VAL A 5 7.25 -4.70 10.12
CA VAL A 5 8.65 -5.09 10.21
C VAL A 5 9.63 -3.94 9.90
N GLY A 6 10.90 -4.19 10.17
CA GLY A 6 11.99 -3.25 9.91
C GLY A 6 12.35 -3.15 8.42
N CYS A 7 13.08 -2.10 8.05
CA CYS A 7 13.48 -1.83 6.66
C CYS A 7 14.39 -2.90 6.05
N ASP A 8 15.21 -3.55 6.86
CA ASP A 8 16.18 -4.57 6.39
C ASP A 8 15.49 -5.84 5.88
N GLU A 9 14.19 -6.00 6.14
CA GLU A 9 13.39 -7.15 5.71
C GLU A 9 12.77 -6.96 4.31
N ILE A 10 12.87 -5.75 3.72
CA ILE A 10 12.29 -5.49 2.39
C ILE A 10 12.93 -6.40 1.34
N GLY A 11 12.10 -7.23 0.68
CA GLY A 11 12.58 -8.19 -0.31
C GLY A 11 13.04 -9.52 0.29
N HIS A 12 12.84 -9.72 1.59
CA HIS A 12 13.22 -10.92 2.35
C HIS A 12 12.09 -11.45 3.26
N LEU A 13 10.88 -10.89 3.15
CA LEU A 13 9.74 -11.34 3.95
C LEU A 13 9.18 -12.65 3.37
N GLU A 14 9.69 -13.78 3.84
CA GLU A 14 9.25 -15.12 3.44
C GLU A 14 7.76 -15.36 3.72
N ASP A 15 7.26 -14.89 4.86
CA ASP A 15 5.84 -15.00 5.24
C ASP A 15 4.93 -14.17 4.32
N TYR A 16 5.50 -13.20 3.59
CA TYR A 16 4.76 -12.37 2.65
C TYR A 16 4.58 -13.01 1.29
N LYS A 17 5.16 -14.19 1.01
CA LYS A 17 4.98 -14.89 -0.27
C LYS A 17 3.52 -15.21 -0.62
N TYR A 18 2.62 -15.19 0.36
CA TYR A 18 1.17 -15.33 0.15
C TYR A 18 0.48 -14.03 -0.25
N TYR A 19 1.14 -12.88 -0.06
CA TYR A 19 0.61 -11.54 -0.32
C TYR A 19 1.31 -10.84 -1.49
N MET A 20 2.61 -11.05 -1.67
CA MET A 20 3.46 -10.40 -2.69
C MET A 20 4.76 -11.19 -2.92
N THR A 21 5.35 -11.09 -4.11
CA THR A 21 6.67 -11.70 -4.39
C THR A 21 7.81 -10.86 -3.83
N GLU A 22 9.03 -11.40 -3.75
CA GLU A 22 10.22 -10.65 -3.32
C GLU A 22 10.49 -9.43 -4.22
N ASP A 23 10.39 -9.59 -5.54
CA ASP A 23 10.57 -8.48 -6.49
C ASP A 23 9.54 -7.37 -6.22
N MET A 24 8.29 -7.75 -5.96
CA MET A 24 7.24 -6.79 -5.61
C MET A 24 7.49 -6.13 -4.26
N GLN A 25 8.04 -6.83 -3.28
CA GLN A 25 8.45 -6.20 -2.02
C GLN A 25 9.48 -5.10 -2.27
N ARG A 26 10.45 -5.32 -3.17
CA ARG A 26 11.46 -4.32 -3.53
C ARG A 26 10.84 -3.15 -4.31
N ASP A 27 9.95 -3.45 -5.25
CA ASP A 27 9.33 -2.45 -6.12
C ASP A 27 8.21 -1.66 -5.45
N ALA A 28 7.51 -2.23 -4.46
CA ALA A 28 6.48 -1.55 -3.68
C ALA A 28 7.02 -0.98 -2.36
N GLY A 29 8.19 -1.42 -1.92
CA GLY A 29 8.73 -1.17 -0.59
C GLY A 29 9.35 0.22 -0.45
N LEU A 30 9.12 0.81 0.72
CA LEU A 30 9.79 2.03 1.15
C LEU A 30 10.08 1.97 2.64
N CYS A 31 11.28 2.40 3.02
CA CYS A 31 11.68 2.55 4.41
C CYS A 31 11.30 3.94 4.92
N ILE A 32 10.47 4.00 5.96
CA ILE A 32 10.09 5.26 6.62
C ILE A 32 10.22 5.04 8.13
N ASP A 33 11.02 5.88 8.78
CA ASP A 33 11.26 5.84 10.23
C ASP A 33 11.67 4.44 10.76
N GLY A 34 12.48 3.72 9.99
CA GLY A 34 12.96 2.37 10.35
C GLY A 34 11.91 1.26 10.15
N ARG A 35 10.74 1.57 9.60
CA ARG A 35 9.68 0.61 9.27
C ARG A 35 9.50 0.47 7.77
N ALA A 36 9.22 -0.76 7.33
CA ALA A 36 8.92 -1.04 5.92
C ALA A 36 7.43 -0.80 5.62
N TYR A 37 7.15 -0.10 4.53
CA TYR A 37 5.81 0.14 4.03
C TYR A 37 5.74 -0.26 2.55
N PHE A 38 4.58 -0.78 2.13
CA PHE A 38 4.36 -1.19 0.73
C PHE A 38 3.19 -0.43 0.11
N LEU A 39 3.40 0.19 -1.05
CA LEU A 39 2.33 0.74 -1.89
C LEU A 39 1.88 -0.31 -2.90
N VAL A 40 0.71 -0.90 -2.64
CA VAL A 40 0.16 -2.01 -3.41
C VAL A 40 -1.35 -1.84 -3.58
N THR A 41 -1.92 -2.53 -4.55
CA THR A 41 -3.36 -2.58 -4.82
C THR A 41 -3.87 -4.02 -4.74
N PRO A 42 -5.14 -4.27 -4.37
CA PRO A 42 -5.80 -5.52 -4.76
C PRO A 42 -5.57 -5.79 -6.25
N ALA A 43 -5.20 -7.02 -6.61
CA ALA A 43 -5.03 -7.41 -7.99
C ALA A 43 -6.39 -7.50 -8.70
N ASP A 44 -6.40 -7.16 -9.99
CA ASP A 44 -7.60 -7.25 -10.83
C ASP A 44 -7.91 -8.71 -11.22
N ASN A 45 -6.93 -9.62 -11.10
CA ASN A 45 -7.12 -11.03 -11.42
C ASN A 45 -7.68 -11.80 -10.20
N GLU A 46 -8.83 -12.45 -10.42
CA GLU A 46 -9.35 -13.40 -9.46
C GLU A 46 -8.52 -14.69 -9.54
N SER A 47 -7.66 -14.91 -8.55
CA SER A 47 -6.96 -16.18 -8.28
C SER A 47 -5.66 -16.40 -9.05
N GLY A 48 -4.55 -16.49 -8.31
CA GLY A 48 -3.36 -17.20 -8.76
C GLY A 48 -3.41 -18.64 -8.26
N VAL A 49 -3.54 -19.62 -9.15
CA VAL A 49 -3.32 -21.03 -8.81
C VAL A 49 -1.81 -21.24 -8.76
N LEU A 50 -1.26 -21.52 -7.58
CA LEU A 50 0.08 -22.12 -7.50
C LEU A 50 -0.11 -23.63 -7.43
N GLY A 51 0.23 -24.31 -8.53
CA GLY A 51 0.31 -25.76 -8.53
C GLY A 51 1.33 -26.23 -7.51
N VAL A 52 0.95 -27.16 -6.65
CA VAL A 52 1.88 -27.82 -5.72
C VAL A 52 2.76 -28.76 -6.55
N PRO A 53 4.10 -28.61 -6.58
CA PRO A 53 4.95 -29.56 -7.27
C PRO A 53 4.86 -30.94 -6.59
N GLY A 54 4.29 -31.94 -7.28
CA GLY A 54 4.25 -33.33 -6.84
C GLY A 54 2.86 -33.94 -6.58
N SER A 55 1.75 -33.23 -6.81
CA SER A 55 0.42 -33.85 -6.73
C SER A 55 0.04 -34.48 -8.07
N GLU A 56 0.36 -35.75 -8.26
CA GLU A 56 -0.39 -36.61 -9.20
C GLU A 56 -1.78 -36.85 -8.61
N GLY A 57 -2.78 -36.13 -9.11
CA GLY A 57 -4.15 -36.26 -8.62
C GLY A 57 -4.85 -34.92 -8.58
N TRP A 58 -5.71 -34.72 -9.57
CA TRP A 58 -6.68 -33.64 -9.63
C TRP A 58 -7.56 -33.74 -8.37
N GLU A 59 -7.47 -32.79 -7.43
CA GLU A 59 -8.55 -32.37 -6.50
C GLU A 59 -8.11 -31.53 -5.28
N ASN A 60 -6.83 -31.19 -5.09
CA ASN A 60 -6.43 -30.25 -4.03
C ASN A 60 -5.68 -29.04 -4.61
N GLU A 61 -6.38 -28.20 -5.36
CA GLU A 61 -5.93 -26.84 -5.63
C GLU A 61 -5.93 -26.07 -4.31
N LEU A 62 -4.77 -25.96 -3.66
CA LEU A 62 -4.55 -24.91 -2.68
C LEU A 62 -4.56 -23.59 -3.47
N THR A 63 -5.74 -23.00 -3.62
CA THR A 63 -5.88 -21.62 -4.10
C THR A 63 -5.07 -20.77 -3.14
N TYR A 64 -3.94 -20.21 -3.59
CA TYR A 64 -3.34 -19.14 -2.82
C TYR A 64 -4.36 -18.02 -2.80
N GLY A 65 -4.67 -17.50 -1.61
CA GLY A 65 -5.43 -16.27 -1.50
C GLY A 65 -4.81 -15.22 -2.44
N ARG A 66 -5.66 -14.37 -3.03
CA ARG A 66 -5.25 -13.40 -4.05
C ARG A 66 -4.02 -12.59 -3.56
N ARG A 67 -2.99 -12.43 -4.39
CA ARG A 67 -1.81 -11.60 -4.06
C ARG A 67 -2.07 -10.16 -4.47
N PHE A 68 -1.57 -9.19 -3.72
CA PHE A 68 -1.62 -7.80 -4.16
C PHE A 68 -0.80 -7.60 -5.43
N ASP A 69 -1.09 -6.53 -6.16
CA ASP A 69 -0.36 -6.05 -7.33
C ASP A 69 0.37 -4.73 -7.05
N LEU A 70 1.38 -4.43 -7.88
CA LEU A 70 1.95 -3.10 -7.94
C LEU A 70 0.89 -2.12 -8.43
N LEU A 71 0.89 -0.90 -7.88
CA LEU A 71 0.06 0.16 -8.42
C LEU A 71 0.49 0.47 -9.86
N SER A 72 -0.46 0.50 -10.80
CA SER A 72 -0.18 0.93 -12.17
C SER A 72 0.53 2.28 -12.18
N GLY A 73 1.65 2.37 -12.91
CA GLY A 73 2.50 3.56 -12.93
C GLY A 73 3.59 3.60 -11.85
N THR A 74 3.75 2.56 -11.02
CA THR A 74 4.83 2.49 -10.00
C THR A 74 6.21 2.73 -10.62
N SER A 75 6.48 2.17 -11.80
CA SER A 75 7.78 2.32 -12.48
C SER A 75 8.07 3.76 -12.90
N GLU A 76 7.04 4.51 -13.28
CA GLU A 76 7.10 5.92 -13.67
C GLU A 76 7.30 6.81 -12.44
N LEU A 77 6.58 6.53 -11.36
CA LEU A 77 6.64 7.26 -10.09
C LEU A 77 7.99 7.12 -9.38
N ARG A 78 8.71 6.01 -9.61
CA ARG A 78 10.03 5.74 -9.03
C ARG A 78 11.20 6.36 -9.79
N LYS A 79 10.99 6.90 -10.99
CA LYS A 79 12.05 7.62 -11.73
C LYS A 79 12.46 8.87 -10.94
N ASP A 80 13.71 9.33 -11.08
CA ASP A 80 14.26 10.47 -10.30
C ASP A 80 13.37 11.73 -10.31
N LYS A 81 12.76 12.02 -11.46
CA LYS A 81 11.87 13.17 -11.66
C LYS A 81 10.40 12.89 -11.33
N GLY A 82 10.07 11.64 -11.00
CA GLY A 82 8.71 11.15 -10.86
C GLY A 82 7.89 11.29 -12.14
N TYR A 83 6.57 11.17 -12.00
CA TYR A 83 5.60 11.42 -13.07
C TYR A 83 5.05 12.84 -12.91
N PHE A 84 5.49 13.77 -13.77
CA PHE A 84 5.16 15.21 -13.65
C PHE A 84 5.48 15.82 -12.27
N GLY A 85 6.59 15.39 -11.65
CA GLY A 85 6.98 15.84 -10.31
C GLY A 85 6.34 15.07 -9.16
N VAL A 86 5.37 14.20 -9.42
CA VAL A 86 4.79 13.28 -8.42
C VAL A 86 5.72 12.09 -8.23
N LYS A 87 6.16 11.85 -6.99
CA LYS A 87 7.08 10.77 -6.65
C LYS A 87 6.40 9.69 -5.81
N PHE A 88 6.88 8.46 -5.98
CA PHE A 88 6.48 7.31 -5.18
C PHE A 88 6.64 7.59 -3.67
N ASP A 89 7.80 8.10 -3.27
CA ASP A 89 8.13 8.34 -1.86
C ASP A 89 7.19 9.35 -1.20
N ASP A 90 6.84 10.42 -1.92
CA ASP A 90 5.96 11.48 -1.41
C ASP A 90 4.55 10.93 -1.21
N MET A 91 4.07 10.06 -2.11
CA MET A 91 2.77 9.39 -1.97
C MET A 91 2.68 8.55 -0.69
N VAL A 92 3.71 7.74 -0.43
CA VAL A 92 3.73 6.87 0.75
C VAL A 92 3.90 7.70 2.02
N LYS A 93 4.86 8.64 2.05
CA LYS A 93 5.10 9.52 3.20
C LYS A 93 3.88 10.39 3.52
N GLY A 94 3.31 11.08 2.52
CA GLY A 94 2.15 11.95 2.72
C GLY A 94 0.90 11.19 3.18
N SER A 95 0.71 9.96 2.71
CA SER A 95 -0.38 9.11 3.20
C SER A 95 -0.18 8.69 4.66
N LEU A 96 1.06 8.38 5.06
CA LEU A 96 1.39 8.06 6.45
C LEU A 96 1.27 9.27 7.37
N GLU A 97 1.75 10.44 6.95
CA GLU A 97 1.62 11.67 7.73
C GLU A 97 0.14 12.06 7.91
N THR A 98 -0.68 11.89 6.86
CA THR A 98 -2.14 12.02 6.96
C THR A 98 -2.73 11.06 7.99
N PHE A 99 -2.38 9.77 7.91
CA PHE A 99 -2.86 8.75 8.83
C PHE A 99 -2.48 9.04 10.28
N ARG A 100 -1.22 9.44 10.52
CA ARG A 100 -0.67 9.79 11.84
C ARG A 100 -1.37 11.03 12.42
N ALA A 101 -1.52 12.09 11.62
CA ALA A 101 -2.22 13.30 12.01
C ALA A 101 -3.69 13.04 12.38
N ASN A 102 -4.33 12.06 11.72
CA ASN A 102 -5.67 11.59 12.05
C ASN A 102 -5.74 10.66 13.29
N GLY A 103 -4.64 10.54 14.05
CA GLY A 103 -4.58 9.65 15.21
C GLY A 103 -4.54 8.17 14.85
N ASN A 104 -3.84 7.84 13.75
CA ASN A 104 -3.74 6.49 13.17
C ASN A 104 -5.10 5.94 12.71
N LYS A 105 -5.84 6.75 11.95
CA LYS A 105 -7.16 6.38 11.39
C LYS A 105 -7.26 6.77 9.92
N ASN A 106 -7.90 5.90 9.12
CA ASN A 106 -8.21 6.15 7.72
C ASN A 106 -9.51 6.96 7.64
N VAL A 107 -9.48 8.17 8.16
CA VAL A 107 -10.59 9.12 8.06
C VAL A 107 -10.22 10.27 7.14
N GLY A 108 -11.22 10.95 6.59
CA GLY A 108 -10.97 12.16 5.81
C GLY A 108 -10.16 13.17 6.63
N TYR A 109 -9.07 13.69 6.06
CA TYR A 109 -8.28 14.73 6.69
C TYR A 109 -9.15 15.98 6.88
N ARG A 110 -9.28 16.45 8.12
CA ARG A 110 -10.06 17.65 8.42
C ARG A 110 -9.27 18.88 7.95
N ASN A 111 -9.66 19.44 6.81
CA ASN A 111 -9.05 20.67 6.28
C ASN A 111 -9.04 21.84 7.28
N SER A 112 -9.87 21.82 8.33
CA SER A 112 -9.85 22.79 9.43
C SER A 112 -8.59 22.75 10.30
N GLU A 113 -7.78 21.69 10.20
CA GLU A 113 -6.53 21.50 10.95
C GLU A 113 -5.29 21.84 10.10
N LEU A 114 -5.45 22.09 8.80
CA LEU A 114 -4.40 22.70 7.98
C LEU A 114 -4.39 24.19 8.27
N ASN A 115 -3.26 24.72 8.76
CA ASN A 115 -2.99 26.13 8.55
C ASN A 115 -2.87 26.34 7.03
N GLY A 116 -3.92 26.89 6.40
CA GLY A 116 -4.01 27.00 4.95
C GLY A 116 -2.81 27.71 4.33
N ALA A 117 -2.13 28.60 5.06
CA ALA A 117 -0.92 29.27 4.58
C ALA A 117 0.30 28.33 4.51
N ASP A 118 0.48 27.43 5.47
CA ASP A 118 1.58 26.46 5.46
C ASP A 118 1.35 25.39 4.39
N PHE A 119 0.12 24.86 4.29
CA PHE A 119 -0.25 23.91 3.24
C PHE A 119 -0.07 24.51 1.83
N LEU A 120 -0.47 25.76 1.61
CA LEU A 120 -0.30 26.42 0.31
C LEU A 120 1.18 26.67 -0.02
N ARG A 121 2.00 27.05 0.96
CA ARG A 121 3.45 27.23 0.76
C ARG A 121 4.14 25.90 0.43
N ASP A 122 3.80 24.84 1.16
CA ASP A 122 4.43 23.54 0.99
C ASP A 122 3.98 22.90 -0.34
N ALA A 123 2.71 23.09 -0.74
CA ALA A 123 2.21 22.73 -2.06
C ALA A 123 2.84 23.57 -3.20
N GLU A 124 3.10 24.87 -2.98
CA GLU A 124 3.78 25.75 -3.94
C GLU A 124 5.23 25.32 -4.20
N HIS A 125 5.89 24.71 -3.21
CA HIS A 125 7.21 24.09 -3.37
C HIS A 125 7.16 22.65 -3.93
N MET A 126 5.97 22.13 -4.26
CA MET A 126 5.74 20.73 -4.65
C MET A 126 6.25 19.72 -3.61
N ASP A 127 6.27 20.09 -2.33
CA ASP A 127 6.48 19.11 -1.27
C ASP A 127 5.17 18.36 -1.03
N LEU A 128 4.92 17.34 -1.85
CA LEU A 128 3.67 16.60 -1.85
C LEU A 128 3.60 15.59 -0.69
N GLY A 129 4.69 15.40 0.06
CA GLY A 129 4.78 14.47 1.19
C GLY A 129 4.09 14.92 2.47
N ILE A 130 3.40 16.07 2.46
CA ILE A 130 2.71 16.64 3.63
C ILE A 130 1.40 15.92 3.96
N ALA A 131 1.04 15.95 5.24
CA ALA A 131 -0.26 15.48 5.70
C ALA A 131 -1.42 16.23 5.01
N GLY A 132 -2.45 15.49 4.62
CA GLY A 132 -3.66 15.99 3.99
C GLY A 132 -3.64 16.02 2.46
N PHE A 133 -2.46 15.92 1.81
CA PHE A 133 -2.36 15.88 0.35
C PHE A 133 -2.66 14.47 -0.19
N TYR A 134 -1.82 13.49 0.14
CA TYR A 134 -2.09 12.08 -0.16
C TYR A 134 -2.88 11.42 0.97
N ARG A 135 -3.89 10.64 0.60
CA ARG A 135 -4.85 10.05 1.56
C ARG A 135 -5.06 8.56 1.30
N LEU A 136 -4.03 7.89 0.79
CA LEU A 136 -4.12 6.45 0.58
C LEU A 136 -4.25 5.76 1.94
N PRO A 137 -5.17 4.80 2.09
CA PRO A 137 -5.42 4.20 3.38
C PRO A 137 -4.23 3.32 3.82
N VAL A 138 -4.00 3.30 5.13
CA VAL A 138 -2.91 2.55 5.78
C VAL A 138 -3.52 1.45 6.64
N CYS A 139 -3.13 0.21 6.39
CA CYS A 139 -3.48 -0.93 7.21
C CYS A 139 -2.42 -2.03 7.08
N SER A 140 -2.52 -3.04 7.95
CA SER A 140 -1.66 -4.23 7.90
C SER A 140 -1.94 -5.10 6.67
N HIS A 141 -0.98 -5.94 6.30
CA HIS A 141 -1.16 -6.93 5.23
C HIS A 141 -2.34 -7.87 5.51
N THR A 142 -2.50 -8.34 6.76
CA THR A 142 -3.58 -9.25 7.15
C THR A 142 -4.96 -8.60 7.04
N GLU A 143 -5.09 -7.34 7.46
CA GLU A 143 -6.36 -6.60 7.36
C GLU A 143 -6.77 -6.39 5.92
N ALA A 144 -5.89 -5.80 5.11
CA ALA A 144 -6.15 -5.56 3.68
C ALA A 144 -6.54 -6.85 2.96
N HIS A 145 -5.79 -7.93 3.21
CA HIS A 145 -6.00 -9.20 2.53
C HIS A 145 -7.30 -9.87 2.97
N LYS A 146 -7.61 -9.85 4.28
CA LYS A 146 -8.87 -10.38 4.80
C LYS A 146 -10.07 -9.65 4.20
N ASN A 147 -10.06 -8.31 4.21
CA ASN A 147 -11.15 -7.51 3.67
C ASN A 147 -11.32 -7.67 2.16
N TRP A 148 -10.22 -7.84 1.43
CA TRP A 148 -10.28 -8.10 -0.01
C TRP A 148 -10.84 -9.49 -0.35
N ASN A 149 -10.54 -10.50 0.46
CA ASN A 149 -11.04 -11.85 0.27
C ASN A 149 -12.41 -12.10 0.94
N ASP A 150 -13.04 -11.08 1.52
CA ASP A 150 -14.41 -11.18 2.02
C ASP A 150 -15.40 -11.15 0.83
N ASP A 151 -16.34 -12.09 0.80
CA ASP A 151 -17.39 -12.15 -0.21
C ASP A 151 -18.40 -11.00 -0.05
N ASN A 152 -18.53 -10.43 1.15
CA ASN A 152 -19.40 -9.30 1.47
C ASN A 152 -18.64 -7.96 1.52
N ARG A 153 -17.43 -7.91 0.94
CA ARG A 153 -16.59 -6.73 0.92
C ARG A 153 -17.30 -5.50 0.33
N ASP A 154 -17.15 -4.37 1.01
CA ASP A 154 -17.58 -3.07 0.48
C ASP A 154 -16.47 -2.43 -0.34
N VAL A 155 -16.41 -2.78 -1.63
CA VAL A 155 -15.48 -2.18 -2.59
C VAL A 155 -15.78 -0.70 -2.89
N SER A 156 -16.91 -0.17 -2.42
CA SER A 156 -17.28 1.24 -2.62
C SER A 156 -16.73 2.17 -1.54
N SER A 157 -16.22 1.61 -0.43
CA SER A 157 -15.55 2.37 0.62
C SER A 157 -14.30 3.06 0.08
N GLN A 158 -14.13 4.35 0.40
CA GLN A 158 -12.94 5.12 0.04
C GLN A 158 -11.66 4.60 0.68
N ASN A 159 -11.78 3.82 1.76
CA ASN A 159 -10.64 3.23 2.47
C ASN A 159 -10.34 1.81 2.02
N TYR A 160 -11.19 1.20 1.19
CA TYR A 160 -11.03 -0.17 0.76
C TYR A 160 -9.65 -0.39 0.11
N PRO A 161 -8.90 -1.46 0.46
CA PRO A 161 -9.30 -2.60 1.30
C PRO A 161 -9.07 -2.43 2.80
N CYS A 162 -8.62 -1.28 3.27
CA CYS A 162 -8.45 -1.01 4.70
C CYS A 162 -9.76 -0.59 5.38
N ASN A 163 -9.80 -0.71 6.70
CA ASN A 163 -10.86 -0.16 7.54
C ASN A 163 -10.59 1.32 7.87
N SER A 164 -11.64 2.01 8.32
CA SER A 164 -11.60 3.41 8.76
C SER A 164 -10.88 3.62 10.10
#